data_AF-A0AAF1A2K8-F1
#
_entry.id   AF-A0AAF1A2K8-F1
#
_cell.length_a   1.000
_cell.length_b   1.000
_cell.length_c   1.000
_cell.angle_alpha   90.00
_cell.angle_beta   90.00
_cell.angle_gamma   90.00
#
_symmetry.space_group_name_H-M   'P 1'
#
loop_
_entity.id
_entity.type
_entity.pdbx_description
1 polymer ?
#
loop_
_entity_poly.entity_id
_entity_poly.type
_entity_poly.pdbx_seq_one_letter_code
_entity_poly.pdbx_strand_id
1 'polypeptide(L)'
;MSSQVPPAPRRNSLVQKRNVSTLKKSVNQSDTNPTSQSKPSSPPHSSVAGERTVKKLRLSKALTIPEGTTVSEACRRMAARRIDAVLLTDANALLSGIVTDKDIATRVIAEELRPEQTIISKVMTRNPIFVTADSLAIEALQKMVQGKFRHLPVVENGEVIALLDITKCLFDAISRMEKAAEQGSAIAAAVEGVERQWGNNFSG
;
A
#
# COMPACT_ATOMS: atom_id res chain seq x y z
N MET A 1 4.50 63.49 -22.82
CA MET A 1 3.92 63.32 -24.17
C MET A 1 3.89 61.83 -24.47
N SER A 2 2.68 61.32 -24.73
CA SER A 2 2.27 60.02 -25.32
C SER A 2 3.21 58.81 -25.20
N SER A 3 2.76 57.67 -24.68
CA SER A 3 1.88 56.82 -25.47
C SER A 3 1.25 55.69 -24.64
N GLN A 4 -0.01 55.42 -24.98
CA GLN A 4 -0.93 54.44 -24.40
C GLN A 4 -0.55 53.00 -24.76
N VAL A 5 -0.80 52.07 -23.85
CA VAL A 5 -0.75 50.62 -24.10
C VAL A 5 -2.17 50.12 -24.44
N PRO A 6 -2.40 49.45 -25.59
CA PRO A 6 -3.71 48.88 -25.94
C PRO A 6 -3.99 47.52 -25.27
N PRO A 7 -5.27 47.11 -25.14
CA PRO A 7 -5.71 46.00 -24.29
C PRO A 7 -5.69 44.61 -24.96
N ALA A 8 -5.80 43.57 -24.12
CA ALA A 8 -5.78 42.15 -24.45
C ALA A 8 -6.96 41.68 -25.34
N PRO A 9 -6.79 40.62 -26.16
CA PRO A 9 -7.90 40.07 -26.95
C PRO A 9 -8.79 39.10 -26.15
N ARG A 10 -10.11 39.27 -26.29
CA ARG A 10 -11.16 38.31 -25.89
C ARG A 10 -11.67 37.51 -27.09
N ARG A 11 -11.76 36.19 -26.89
CA ARG A 11 -12.82 35.21 -27.24
C ARG A 11 -13.49 35.22 -28.63
N ASN A 12 -13.55 34.04 -29.27
CA ASN A 12 -14.75 33.38 -29.83
C ASN A 12 -14.34 32.00 -30.40
N SER A 13 -14.89 30.87 -29.92
CA SER A 13 -16.20 30.23 -30.21
C SER A 13 -16.36 29.73 -31.66
N LEU A 14 -16.63 28.42 -31.83
CA LEU A 14 -17.40 27.72 -32.90
C LEU A 14 -16.83 26.29 -33.03
N VAL A 15 -17.47 25.26 -32.48
CA VAL A 15 -18.57 24.44 -33.05
C VAL A 15 -18.15 23.67 -34.31
N GLN A 16 -18.16 22.33 -34.23
CA GLN A 16 -18.68 21.31 -35.20
C GLN A 16 -18.22 19.92 -34.72
N LYS A 17 -19.05 18.98 -34.24
CA LYS A 17 -20.16 18.17 -34.80
C LYS A 17 -19.77 17.24 -35.97
N ARG A 18 -20.17 15.95 -35.82
CA ARG A 18 -20.36 14.84 -36.81
C ARG A 18 -19.13 13.96 -37.08
N ASN A 19 -19.22 12.67 -37.42
CA ASN A 19 -20.26 11.62 -37.33
C ASN A 19 -19.58 10.26 -37.67
N VAL A 20 -20.30 9.20 -37.34
CA VAL A 20 -20.16 7.76 -37.65
C VAL A 20 -19.96 7.42 -39.15
N SER A 21 -19.20 6.36 -39.46
CA SER A 21 -19.51 5.33 -40.49
C SER A 21 -18.51 4.15 -40.43
N THR A 22 -18.85 2.95 -39.93
CA THR A 22 -19.43 1.75 -40.59
C THR A 22 -18.58 0.97 -41.62
N LEU A 23 -18.43 -0.33 -41.31
CA LEU A 23 -18.56 -1.54 -42.16
C LEU A 23 -17.40 -2.00 -43.05
N LYS A 24 -16.97 -3.25 -42.86
CA LYS A 24 -17.31 -4.35 -43.79
C LYS A 24 -17.12 -5.75 -43.19
N LYS A 25 -17.93 -6.66 -43.72
CA LYS A 25 -18.35 -8.00 -43.31
C LYS A 25 -17.79 -9.01 -44.31
N SER A 26 -17.49 -10.24 -43.89
CA SER A 26 -17.69 -11.42 -44.76
C SER A 26 -17.87 -12.69 -43.94
N VAL A 27 -18.73 -13.57 -44.46
CA VAL A 27 -19.34 -14.76 -43.89
C VAL A 27 -19.14 -15.92 -44.87
N ASN A 28 -18.86 -17.14 -44.39
CA ASN A 28 -19.52 -18.42 -44.73
C ASN A 28 -18.78 -19.59 -44.03
N GLN A 29 -19.47 -20.39 -43.19
CA GLN A 29 -20.13 -21.70 -43.49
C GLN A 29 -19.11 -22.77 -43.90
N SER A 30 -19.10 -24.02 -43.45
CA SER A 30 -19.77 -24.86 -42.43
C SER A 30 -19.22 -26.27 -42.72
N ASP A 31 -18.75 -27.07 -41.75
CA ASP A 31 -18.75 -28.55 -41.87
C ASP A 31 -18.30 -29.29 -40.59
N THR A 32 -19.14 -30.26 -40.19
CA THR A 32 -18.90 -31.58 -39.55
C THR A 32 -18.14 -31.73 -38.20
N ASN A 33 -18.84 -32.36 -37.25
CA ASN A 33 -18.46 -32.94 -35.95
C ASN A 33 -17.58 -34.22 -36.09
N PRO A 34 -17.12 -34.96 -35.04
CA PRO A 34 -16.80 -34.63 -33.64
C PRO A 34 -15.44 -35.24 -33.16
N THR A 35 -14.66 -34.58 -32.28
CA THR A 35 -13.80 -35.28 -31.29
C THR A 35 -13.33 -34.33 -30.19
N SER A 36 -14.17 -34.08 -29.18
CA SER A 36 -13.75 -33.39 -27.96
C SER A 36 -13.09 -34.39 -27.02
N GLN A 37 -11.78 -34.57 -27.13
CA GLN A 37 -11.00 -35.12 -26.03
C GLN A 37 -11.02 -34.12 -24.88
N SER A 38 -11.72 -34.51 -23.81
CA SER A 38 -11.70 -33.84 -22.52
C SER A 38 -10.27 -33.83 -21.96
N LYS A 39 -9.59 -32.68 -22.08
CA LYS A 39 -8.46 -32.39 -21.19
C LYS A 39 -9.04 -32.17 -19.79
N PRO A 40 -8.57 -32.88 -18.75
CA PRO A 40 -9.02 -32.62 -17.40
C PRO A 40 -8.64 -31.20 -17.03
N SER A 41 -9.66 -30.46 -16.62
CA SER A 41 -9.58 -29.18 -15.94
C SER A 41 -8.52 -29.25 -14.84
N SER A 42 -7.62 -28.26 -14.85
CA SER A 42 -6.72 -27.97 -13.74
C SER A 42 -7.46 -28.08 -12.41
N PRO A 43 -6.85 -28.63 -11.34
CA PRO A 43 -7.50 -28.66 -10.04
C PRO A 43 -7.89 -27.23 -9.64
N PRO A 44 -9.06 -27.02 -9.02
CA PRO A 44 -9.39 -25.71 -8.49
C PRO A 44 -8.28 -25.34 -7.51
N HIS A 45 -7.66 -24.19 -7.75
CA HIS A 45 -6.67 -23.61 -6.85
C HIS A 45 -7.23 -23.71 -5.43
N SER A 46 -6.52 -24.45 -4.58
CA SER A 46 -6.79 -24.53 -3.16
C SER A 46 -6.95 -23.10 -2.63
N SER A 47 -8.09 -22.81 -2.03
CA SER A 47 -8.32 -21.57 -1.30
C SER A 47 -7.17 -21.38 -0.32
N VAL A 48 -6.28 -20.43 -0.60
CA VAL A 48 -5.06 -20.20 0.17
C VAL A 48 -5.46 -19.77 1.57
N ALA A 49 -5.32 -20.68 2.53
CA ALA A 49 -5.25 -20.32 3.94
C ALA A 49 -3.96 -19.50 4.19
N GLY A 50 -3.94 -18.23 3.77
CA GLY A 50 -2.68 -17.47 3.78
C GLY A 50 -2.72 -15.99 3.45
N GLU A 51 -3.85 -15.44 3.01
CA GLU A 51 -3.97 -14.01 2.73
C GLU A 51 -4.20 -13.20 4.02
N ARG A 52 -3.16 -12.49 4.45
CA ARG A 52 -3.19 -11.57 5.59
C ARG A 52 -3.48 -10.16 5.07
N THR A 53 -4.51 -9.52 5.60
CA THR A 53 -4.80 -8.11 5.30
C THR A 53 -4.10 -7.18 6.29
N VAL A 54 -3.91 -5.91 5.87
CA VAL A 54 -3.30 -4.84 6.68
C VAL A 54 -4.03 -4.65 8.02
N LYS A 55 -5.36 -4.76 8.03
CA LYS A 55 -6.20 -4.67 9.26
C LYS A 55 -5.74 -5.61 10.36
N LYS A 56 -5.20 -6.77 10.01
CA LYS A 56 -4.78 -7.78 10.98
C LYS A 56 -3.36 -7.53 11.54
N LEU A 57 -2.64 -6.51 11.10
CA LEU A 57 -1.26 -6.22 11.50
C LEU A 57 -1.11 -5.39 12.81
N ARG A 58 -2.17 -5.29 13.63
CA ARG A 58 -2.19 -4.50 14.88
C ARG A 58 -1.69 -3.07 14.64
N LEU A 59 -2.45 -2.34 13.82
CA LEU A 59 -2.13 -1.00 13.36
C LEU A 59 -2.00 -0.01 14.53
N SER A 60 -1.12 0.97 14.36
CA SER A 60 -0.93 2.07 15.32
C SER A 60 -1.65 3.32 14.82
N LYS A 61 -2.29 4.06 15.74
CA LYS A 61 -2.91 5.34 15.41
C LYS A 61 -1.84 6.30 14.88
N ALA A 62 -2.11 6.92 13.74
CA ALA A 62 -1.20 7.90 13.17
C ALA A 62 -1.14 9.17 14.05
N LEU A 63 0.04 9.76 14.18
CA LEU A 63 0.14 11.16 14.54
C LEU A 63 -0.15 11.99 13.28
N THR A 64 -1.09 12.93 13.42
CA THR A 64 -1.44 13.89 12.39
C THR A 64 -1.24 15.29 12.92
N ILE A 65 -0.63 16.17 12.12
CA ILE A 65 -0.43 17.58 12.44
C ILE A 65 -0.73 18.46 11.22
N PRO A 66 -1.08 19.75 11.41
CA PRO A 66 -1.27 20.68 10.29
C PRO A 66 0.02 20.85 9.47
N GLU A 67 -0.10 20.98 8.15
CA GLU A 67 1.05 21.16 7.25
C GLU A 67 1.80 22.51 7.45
N GLY A 68 1.17 23.47 8.14
CA GLY A 68 1.77 24.74 8.58
C GLY A 68 2.64 24.64 9.84
N THR A 69 2.78 23.45 10.44
CA THR A 69 3.61 23.25 11.65
C THR A 69 5.09 23.45 11.34
N THR A 70 5.88 23.98 12.27
CA THR A 70 7.35 24.06 12.10
C THR A 70 7.99 22.68 12.23
N VAL A 71 9.15 22.47 11.62
CA VAL A 71 9.90 21.22 11.75
C VAL A 71 10.23 20.94 13.21
N SER A 72 10.69 21.95 13.96
CA SER A 72 11.03 21.81 15.39
C SER A 72 9.84 21.31 16.23
N GLU A 73 8.64 21.85 16.00
CA GLU A 73 7.42 21.41 16.70
C GLU A 73 6.99 20.00 16.30
N ALA A 74 7.07 19.65 15.02
CA ALA A 74 6.78 18.30 14.56
C ALA A 74 7.73 17.27 15.21
N CYS A 75 9.03 17.55 15.22
CA CYS A 75 10.04 16.71 15.86
C CYS A 75 9.77 16.52 17.36
N ARG A 76 9.37 17.58 18.09
CA ARG A 76 8.97 17.46 19.51
C ARG A 76 7.78 16.52 19.68
N ARG A 77 6.75 16.63 18.84
CA ARG A 77 5.57 15.75 18.90
C ARG A 77 5.90 14.30 18.55
N MET A 78 6.77 14.09 17.57
CA MET A 78 7.27 12.76 17.20
C MET A 78 8.05 12.13 18.37
N ALA A 79 8.97 12.88 18.97
CA ALA A 79 9.76 12.44 20.11
C ALA A 79 8.88 12.10 21.33
N ALA A 80 7.92 12.96 21.67
CA ALA A 80 6.99 12.74 22.79
C ALA A 80 6.16 11.45 22.62
N ARG A 81 5.87 11.04 21.38
CA ARG A 81 5.12 9.82 21.07
C ARG A 81 6.01 8.62 20.75
N ARG A 82 7.33 8.79 20.71
CA ARG A 82 8.31 7.78 20.31
C ARG A 82 7.99 7.18 18.94
N ILE A 83 7.72 8.04 17.97
CA ILE A 83 7.46 7.68 16.58
C ILE A 83 8.45 8.37 15.65
N ASP A 84 8.63 7.82 14.46
CA ASP A 84 9.60 8.22 13.45
C ASP A 84 8.94 8.75 12.16
N ALA A 85 7.61 8.80 12.12
CA ALA A 85 6.83 9.34 11.01
C ALA A 85 5.59 10.11 11.48
N VAL A 86 5.22 11.13 10.71
CA VAL A 86 4.05 11.98 10.96
C VAL A 86 3.30 12.26 9.66
N LEU A 87 1.97 12.24 9.74
CA LEU A 87 1.09 12.62 8.64
C LEU A 87 0.70 14.09 8.74
N LEU A 88 0.60 14.73 7.60
CA LEU A 88 0.29 16.14 7.49
C LEU A 88 -1.09 16.32 6.86
N THR A 89 -1.85 17.26 7.40
CA THR A 89 -3.15 17.63 6.85
C THR A 89 -3.17 19.08 6.37
N ASP A 90 -3.89 19.30 5.27
CA ASP A 90 -4.17 20.63 4.75
C ASP A 90 -5.24 21.38 5.58
N ALA A 91 -5.65 22.55 5.10
CA ALA A 91 -6.69 23.37 5.73
C ALA A 91 -8.08 22.70 5.75
N ASN A 92 -8.32 21.70 4.90
CA ASN A 92 -9.56 20.93 4.83
C ASN A 92 -9.49 19.64 5.67
N ALA A 93 -8.44 19.48 6.48
CA ALA A 93 -8.15 18.26 7.24
C ALA A 93 -7.90 17.01 6.37
N LEU A 94 -7.59 17.18 5.09
CA LEU A 94 -7.24 16.09 4.18
C LEU A 94 -5.75 15.77 4.24
N LEU A 95 -5.40 14.50 4.08
CA LEU A 95 -4.00 14.05 4.03
C LEU A 95 -3.25 14.73 2.88
N SER A 96 -2.29 15.59 3.21
CA SER A 96 -1.50 16.34 2.22
C SER A 96 -0.06 15.84 2.09
N GLY A 97 0.48 15.20 3.14
CA GLY A 97 1.86 14.73 3.14
C GLY A 97 2.25 13.79 4.26
N ILE A 98 3.47 13.28 4.17
CA ILE A 98 4.16 12.51 5.20
C ILE A 98 5.58 13.05 5.38
N VAL A 99 6.06 13.04 6.63
CA VAL A 99 7.46 13.29 6.99
C VAL A 99 7.97 12.19 7.88
N THR A 100 9.20 11.76 7.63
CA THR A 100 9.92 10.78 8.43
C THR A 100 11.23 11.36 8.97
N ASP A 101 11.85 10.68 9.93
CA ASP A 101 13.22 10.95 10.41
C ASP A 101 14.23 11.15 9.26
N LYS A 102 14.15 10.31 8.22
CA LYS A 102 14.95 10.41 7.00
C LYS A 102 14.74 11.73 6.26
N ASP A 103 13.50 12.21 6.16
CA ASP A 103 13.22 13.50 5.50
C ASP A 103 13.80 14.65 6.30
N ILE A 104 13.74 14.60 7.65
CA ILE A 104 14.39 15.60 8.50
C ILE A 104 15.91 15.59 8.28
N ALA A 105 16.55 14.43 8.32
CA ALA A 105 17.99 14.32 8.12
C ALA A 105 18.41 14.84 6.73
N THR A 106 17.68 14.47 5.69
CA THR A 106 18.09 14.72 4.29
C THR A 106 17.63 16.06 3.72
N ARG A 107 16.51 16.62 4.19
CA ARG A 107 15.91 17.84 3.61
C ARG A 107 15.92 19.04 4.55
N VAL A 108 16.31 18.85 5.81
CA VAL A 108 16.45 19.93 6.80
C VAL A 108 17.91 20.03 7.23
N ILE A 109 18.46 18.96 7.80
CA ILE A 109 19.81 19.01 8.39
C ILE A 109 20.89 19.09 7.31
N ALA A 110 20.83 18.21 6.30
CA ALA A 110 21.79 18.22 5.19
C ALA A 110 21.72 19.50 4.35
N GLU A 111 20.58 20.19 4.36
CA GLU A 111 20.35 21.45 3.64
C GLU A 111 20.56 22.69 4.54
N GLU A 112 21.08 22.50 5.76
CA GLU A 112 21.37 23.56 6.74
C GLU A 112 20.18 24.49 7.07
N LEU A 113 18.96 23.96 6.96
CA LEU A 113 17.74 24.71 7.26
C LEU A 113 17.51 24.82 8.77
N ARG A 114 17.08 25.99 9.24
CA ARG A 114 16.71 26.21 10.64
C ARG A 114 15.36 25.54 10.97
N PRO A 115 15.31 24.50 11.83
CA PRO A 115 14.07 23.76 12.11
C PRO A 115 12.95 24.60 12.74
N GLU A 116 13.30 25.64 13.50
CA GLU A 116 12.35 26.54 14.18
C GLU A 116 11.65 27.49 13.21
N GLN A 117 12.23 27.72 12.02
CA GLN A 117 11.72 28.67 11.02
C GLN A 117 11.23 27.97 9.75
N THR A 118 11.54 26.68 9.59
CA THR A 118 11.16 25.90 8.43
C THR A 118 9.80 25.27 8.67
N ILE A 119 8.86 25.53 7.75
CA ILE A 119 7.54 24.90 7.76
C ILE A 119 7.66 23.47 7.23
N ILE A 120 7.03 22.52 7.91
CA ILE A 120 7.16 21.10 7.60
C ILE A 120 6.65 20.73 6.20
N SER A 121 5.65 21.45 5.68
CA SER A 121 5.16 21.27 4.30
C SER A 121 6.20 21.56 3.21
N LYS A 122 7.30 22.27 3.53
CA LYS A 122 8.41 22.50 2.59
C LYS A 122 9.32 21.28 2.44
N VAL A 123 9.32 20.38 3.41
CA VAL A 123 10.20 19.20 3.45
C VAL A 123 9.43 17.88 3.37
N MET A 124 8.09 17.92 3.36
CA MET A 124 7.25 16.72 3.26
C MET A 124 7.32 16.03 1.91
N THR A 125 7.06 14.73 1.93
CA THR A 125 6.64 14.01 0.72
C THR A 125 5.15 14.27 0.51
N ARG A 126 4.81 14.98 -0.57
CA ARG A 126 3.42 15.28 -0.93
C ARG A 126 2.71 14.05 -1.49
N ASN A 127 1.39 13.97 -1.30
CA ASN A 127 0.52 12.94 -1.86
C ASN A 127 1.08 11.51 -1.65
N PRO A 128 1.29 11.08 -0.39
CA PRO A 128 1.92 9.80 -0.11
C PRO A 128 1.09 8.64 -0.66
N ILE A 129 1.78 7.61 -1.16
CA ILE A 129 1.16 6.33 -1.49
C ILE A 129 0.54 5.75 -0.22
N PHE A 130 -0.69 5.24 -0.32
CA PHE A 130 -1.41 4.65 0.80
C PHE A 130 -1.91 3.23 0.47
N VAL A 131 -2.43 2.56 1.50
CA VAL A 131 -3.14 1.28 1.42
C VAL A 131 -4.46 1.37 2.17
N THR A 132 -5.36 0.43 1.91
CA THR A 132 -6.60 0.28 2.69
C THR A 132 -6.42 -0.80 3.77
N ALA A 133 -7.33 -0.83 4.75
CA ALA A 133 -7.33 -1.87 5.78
C ALA A 133 -7.46 -3.29 5.19
N ASP A 134 -8.16 -3.42 4.06
CA ASP A 134 -8.39 -4.70 3.37
C ASP A 134 -7.30 -5.05 2.35
N SER A 135 -6.36 -4.14 2.07
CA SER A 135 -5.20 -4.44 1.23
C SER A 135 -4.40 -5.61 1.81
N LEU A 136 -3.79 -6.43 0.95
CA LEU A 136 -2.94 -7.51 1.42
C LEU A 136 -1.67 -6.95 2.07
N ALA A 137 -1.27 -7.54 3.19
CA ALA A 137 -0.05 -7.19 3.90
C ALA A 137 1.19 -7.34 3.01
N ILE A 138 1.20 -8.35 2.13
CA ILE A 138 2.31 -8.59 1.19
C ILE A 138 2.40 -7.50 0.13
N GLU A 139 1.27 -6.99 -0.37
CA GLU A 139 1.24 -5.88 -1.33
C GLU A 139 1.72 -4.58 -0.67
N ALA A 140 1.31 -4.33 0.57
CA ALA A 140 1.80 -3.19 1.34
C ALA A 140 3.33 -3.26 1.53
N LEU A 141 3.86 -4.43 1.88
CA LEU A 141 5.31 -4.65 1.99
C LEU A 141 6.04 -4.45 0.65
N GLN A 142 5.47 -4.96 -0.45
CA GLN A 142 6.03 -4.76 -1.80
C GLN A 142 6.09 -3.27 -2.18
N LYS A 143 5.02 -2.51 -1.92
CA LYS A 143 5.00 -1.05 -2.13
C LYS A 143 6.11 -0.35 -1.35
N MET A 144 6.33 -0.72 -0.09
CA MET A 144 7.41 -0.18 0.75
C MET A 144 8.80 -0.47 0.17
N VAL A 145 9.05 -1.73 -0.21
CA VAL A 145 10.35 -2.15 -0.77
C VAL A 145 10.65 -1.45 -2.10
N GLN A 146 9.69 -1.46 -3.03
CA GLN A 146 9.86 -0.84 -4.35
C GLN A 146 10.00 0.68 -4.25
N GLY A 147 9.18 1.31 -3.40
CA GLY A 147 9.18 2.75 -3.18
C GLY A 147 10.32 3.25 -2.28
N LYS A 148 11.11 2.34 -1.67
CA LYS A 148 12.21 2.66 -0.76
C LYS A 148 11.79 3.53 0.44
N PHE A 149 10.62 3.25 0.98
CA PHE A 149 10.08 3.85 2.19
C PHE A 149 9.52 2.77 3.13
N ARG A 150 9.34 3.12 4.41
CA ARG A 150 8.93 2.15 5.45
C ARG A 150 7.53 2.37 6.01
N HIS A 151 6.94 3.51 5.67
CA HIS A 151 5.66 3.95 6.23
C HIS A 151 4.61 4.07 5.13
N LEU A 152 3.42 3.56 5.40
CA LEU A 152 2.25 3.69 4.54
C LEU A 152 1.06 4.21 5.37
N PRO A 153 0.45 5.35 4.99
CA PRO A 153 -0.87 5.72 5.49
C PRO A 153 -1.87 4.59 5.20
N VAL A 154 -2.71 4.28 6.19
CA VAL A 154 -3.85 3.37 6.02
C VAL A 154 -5.10 4.22 5.97
N VAL A 155 -5.82 4.14 4.85
CA VAL A 155 -7.00 4.96 4.55
C VAL A 155 -8.24 4.09 4.47
N GLU A 156 -9.33 4.54 5.06
CA GLU A 156 -10.65 3.91 5.00
C GLU A 156 -11.70 5.01 4.82
N ASN A 157 -12.61 4.84 3.85
CA ASN A 157 -13.64 5.85 3.51
C ASN A 157 -13.10 7.27 3.25
N GLY A 158 -11.88 7.38 2.71
CA GLY A 158 -11.23 8.68 2.44
C GLY A 158 -10.54 9.31 3.64
N GLU A 159 -10.61 8.69 4.83
CA GLU A 159 -9.98 9.17 6.05
C GLU A 159 -8.77 8.30 6.43
N VAL A 160 -7.76 8.95 7.01
CA VAL A 160 -6.59 8.26 7.55
C VAL A 160 -6.94 7.67 8.92
N ILE A 161 -6.88 6.35 9.03
CA ILE A 161 -7.17 5.63 10.28
C ILE A 161 -5.91 5.21 11.04
N ALA A 162 -4.79 5.00 10.34
CA ALA A 162 -3.56 4.49 10.93
C ALA A 162 -2.33 4.77 10.07
N LEU A 163 -1.16 4.50 10.65
CA LEU A 163 0.10 4.43 9.93
C LEU A 163 0.66 3.02 10.05
N LEU A 164 0.89 2.38 8.90
CA LEU A 164 1.54 1.07 8.82
C LEU A 164 3.05 1.27 8.67
N ASP A 165 3.81 0.68 9.59
CA ASP A 165 5.27 0.58 9.51
C ASP A 165 5.67 -0.83 9.03
N ILE A 166 6.76 -0.91 8.26
CA ILE A 166 7.29 -2.14 7.68
C ILE A 166 7.55 -3.25 8.71
N THR A 167 7.94 -2.89 9.94
CA THR A 167 8.20 -3.85 11.01
C THR A 167 6.95 -4.65 11.37
N LYS A 168 5.75 -4.08 11.20
CA LYS A 168 4.48 -4.80 11.43
C LYS A 168 4.30 -5.93 10.42
N CYS A 169 4.65 -5.69 9.16
CA CYS A 169 4.62 -6.70 8.11
C CYS A 169 5.66 -7.80 8.39
N LEU A 170 6.88 -7.41 8.76
CA LEU A 170 7.97 -8.34 9.04
C LEU A 170 7.67 -9.21 10.27
N PHE A 171 7.20 -8.60 11.36
CA PHE A 171 6.83 -9.30 12.58
C PHE A 171 5.70 -10.31 12.32
N ASP A 172 4.65 -9.92 11.60
CA ASP A 172 3.56 -10.84 11.24
C ASP A 172 4.06 -12.01 10.38
N ALA A 173 4.93 -11.76 9.39
CA ALA A 173 5.53 -12.79 8.56
C ALA A 173 6.36 -13.79 9.39
N ILE A 174 7.26 -13.29 10.24
CA ILE A 174 8.10 -14.12 11.12
C ILE A 174 7.23 -14.95 12.07
N SER A 175 6.30 -14.31 12.78
CA SER A 175 5.40 -15.02 13.71
C SER A 175 4.55 -16.09 13.03
N ARG A 176 4.21 -15.91 11.75
CA ARG A 176 3.49 -16.93 10.98
C ARG A 176 4.40 -18.09 10.58
N MET A 177 5.64 -17.80 10.18
CA MET A 177 6.62 -18.82 9.83
C MET A 177 6.96 -19.70 11.04
N GLU A 178 7.17 -19.11 12.22
CA GLU A 178 7.42 -19.83 13.47
C GLU A 178 6.27 -20.79 13.80
N LYS A 179 5.03 -20.29 13.77
CA LYS A 179 3.84 -21.12 14.03
C LYS A 179 3.68 -22.27 13.02
N ALA A 180 3.94 -22.00 11.75
CA ALA A 180 3.86 -23.03 10.72
C ALA A 180 4.92 -24.13 10.95
N ALA A 181 6.13 -23.75 11.37
CA ALA A 181 7.21 -24.69 11.70
C ALA A 181 6.87 -25.54 12.93
N GLU A 182 6.34 -24.93 14.00
CA GLU A 182 5.88 -25.65 15.20
C GLU A 182 4.76 -26.65 14.88
N GLN A 183 3.78 -26.23 14.08
CA GLN A 183 2.69 -27.11 13.64
C GLN A 183 3.21 -28.26 12.79
N GLY A 184 4.13 -28.00 11.86
CA GLY A 184 4.77 -29.06 11.06
C GLY A 184 5.52 -30.07 11.92
N SER A 185 6.28 -29.61 12.92
CA SER A 185 6.99 -30.48 13.86
C SER A 185 6.03 -31.33 14.70
N ALA A 186 4.94 -30.74 15.21
CA ALA A 186 3.93 -31.46 15.97
C ALA A 186 3.22 -32.53 15.14
N ILE A 187 2.92 -32.23 13.87
CA ILE A 187 2.32 -33.20 12.94
C ILE A 187 3.30 -34.36 12.69
N ALA A 188 4.58 -34.07 12.41
CA ALA A 188 5.58 -35.12 12.18
C ALA A 188 5.74 -36.05 13.38
N ALA A 189 5.83 -35.51 14.60
CA ALA A 189 5.92 -36.30 15.82
C ALA A 189 4.67 -37.19 16.06
N ALA A 190 3.48 -36.67 15.74
CA ALA A 190 2.25 -37.44 15.82
C ALA A 190 2.23 -38.60 14.83
N VAL A 191 2.70 -38.39 13.60
CA VAL A 191 2.80 -39.44 12.56
C VAL A 191 3.77 -40.54 13.01
N GLU A 192 4.96 -40.19 13.50
CA GLU A 192 5.93 -41.17 14.04
C GLU A 192 5.35 -41.99 15.20
N GLY A 193 4.56 -41.36 16.08
CA GLY A 193 3.90 -42.04 17.19
C GLY A 193 2.90 -43.11 16.73
N VAL A 194 2.15 -42.82 15.66
CA VAL A 194 1.20 -43.76 15.05
C VAL A 194 1.94 -44.95 14.42
N GLU A 195 3.01 -44.69 13.66
CA GLU A 195 3.80 -45.75 13.01
C GLU A 195 4.40 -46.73 14.02
N ARG A 196 4.90 -46.23 15.16
CA ARG A 196 5.42 -47.08 16.25
C ARG A 196 4.35 -47.94 16.92
N GLN A 197 3.13 -47.43 17.09
CA GLN A 197 2.03 -48.19 17.67
C GLN A 197 1.54 -49.32 16.76
N TRP A 198 1.53 -49.11 15.44
CA TRP A 198 1.13 -50.16 14.50
C TRP A 198 2.24 -51.20 14.26
N GLY A 199 3.52 -50.80 14.22
CA GLY A 199 4.63 -51.74 14.09
C GLY A 199 4.71 -52.79 15.22
N ASN A 200 4.31 -52.42 16.44
CA ASN A 200 4.31 -53.34 17.58
C ASN A 200 3.13 -54.33 17.59
N ASN A 201 2.04 -54.06 16.87
CA ASN A 201 0.84 -54.92 16.89
C ASN A 201 0.87 -56.06 15.84
N PHE A 202 1.87 -56.12 14.97
CA PHE A 202 2.01 -57.16 13.94
C PHE A 202 3.14 -58.17 14.20
N SER A 203 3.77 -58.14 15.39
CA SER A 203 4.90 -59.01 15.75
C SER A 203 4.56 -60.08 16.82
N GLY A 204 3.29 -60.45 16.97
CA GLY A 204 2.82 -61.47 17.93
C GLY A 204 2.22 -62.69 17.27
#